data_AF-A0A958MFI5-F1
#
_entry.id   AF-A0A958MFI5-F1
#
_cell.length_a   1.000
_cell.length_b   1.000
_cell.length_c   1.000
_cell.angle_alpha   90.00
_cell.angle_beta   90.00
_cell.angle_gamma   90.00
#
_symmetry.space_group_name_H-M   'P 1'
#
loop_
_entity.id
_entity.type
_entity.pdbx_description
1 polymer ?
#
loop_
_entity_poly.entity_id
_entity_poly.type
_entity_poly.pdbx_seq_one_letter_code
_entity_poly.pdbx_strand_id
1 'polypeptide(L)'
;MSVVALFIVGLSLHSFRSEWLSLSAYWHQLCLASVSPSPWKSSYEAIVCGASLPKNSNYFHLQQSGLLHMMVVSGAHLVFLQRLLLRIPFFPKVLLGPLLFLYCLCCQCQPPVLKALSSFSIQQLNRHFKLFLQPAYGQWLSGLFCLTLFPEWWHSRSLMMSWLASAVIKSQKGLFLQSSLCFLLLIPLTQDFAQMNPWSVVSNILIGPLLGYWLFPLSLLSLPFPILSGLVDPLWLLFYKACHFFNENLFLSYWSEQDPISNTWLWLYVLSTSFFLSYQKRGNSFE
;
A
#
# COMPACT_ATOMS: atom_id res chain seq x y z
N MET A 1 -10.85 9.30 25.53
CA MET A 1 -10.12 8.11 26.04
C MET A 1 -9.41 7.30 24.95
N SER A 2 -9.97 7.15 23.75
CA SER A 2 -9.46 6.21 22.73
C SER A 2 -8.05 6.52 22.20
N VAL A 3 -7.67 7.79 22.06
CA VAL A 3 -6.36 8.19 21.54
C VAL A 3 -5.24 7.87 22.54
N VAL A 4 -5.41 8.24 23.80
CA VAL A 4 -4.42 7.99 24.86
C VAL A 4 -4.13 6.48 24.99
N ALA A 5 -5.17 5.64 24.94
CA ALA A 5 -5.00 4.19 24.98
C ALA A 5 -4.17 3.67 23.80
N LEU A 6 -4.42 4.17 22.57
CA LEU A 6 -3.62 3.80 21.40
C LEU A 6 -2.15 4.24 21.54
N PHE A 7 -1.89 5.41 22.12
CA PHE A 7 -0.54 5.87 22.40
C PHE A 7 0.15 4.98 23.45
N ILE A 8 -0.53 4.63 24.55
CA ILE A 8 0.02 3.72 25.56
C ILE A 8 0.36 2.37 24.95
N VAL A 9 -0.56 1.79 24.17
CA VAL A 9 -0.31 0.51 23.47
C VAL A 9 0.85 0.65 22.48
N GLY A 10 0.92 1.75 21.72
CA GLY A 10 2.02 2.04 20.81
C GLY A 10 3.36 2.09 21.53
N LEU A 11 3.43 2.78 22.66
CA LEU A 11 4.64 2.86 23.49
C LEU A 11 5.02 1.50 24.09
N SER A 12 4.06 0.72 24.57
CA SER A 12 4.32 -0.64 25.07
C SER A 12 4.86 -1.55 23.96
N LEU A 13 4.33 -1.45 22.75
CA LEU A 13 4.78 -2.23 21.60
C LEU A 13 6.13 -1.75 21.06
N HIS A 14 6.45 -0.46 21.19
CA HIS A 14 7.76 0.08 20.84
C HIS A 14 8.89 -0.63 21.61
N SER A 15 8.65 -1.02 22.87
CA SER A 15 9.61 -1.81 23.65
C SER A 15 9.92 -3.20 23.05
N PHE A 16 9.02 -3.76 22.25
CA PHE A 16 9.19 -5.08 21.58
C PHE A 16 9.64 -4.94 20.11
N ARG A 17 10.05 -3.74 19.71
CA ARG A 17 10.38 -3.44 18.31
C ARG A 17 11.53 -4.29 17.79
N SER A 18 12.56 -4.54 18.60
CA SER A 18 13.72 -5.36 18.21
C SER A 18 13.35 -6.79 17.84
N GLU A 19 12.47 -7.39 18.64
CA GLU A 19 11.95 -8.73 18.48
C GLU A 19 11.08 -8.80 17.22
N TRP A 20 10.25 -7.77 17.00
CA TRP A 20 9.42 -7.67 15.80
C TRP A 20 10.25 -7.56 14.53
N LEU A 21 11.32 -6.76 14.55
CA LEU A 21 12.22 -6.62 13.42
C LEU A 21 12.94 -7.94 13.12
N SER A 22 13.44 -8.61 14.15
CA SER A 22 14.11 -9.92 14.01
C SER A 22 13.15 -10.99 13.46
N LEU A 23 11.92 -11.04 13.98
CA LEU A 23 10.89 -11.95 13.52
C LEU A 23 10.47 -11.64 12.08
N SER A 24 10.31 -10.35 11.73
CA SER A 24 9.98 -9.93 10.36
C SER A 24 11.08 -10.29 9.37
N ALA A 25 12.37 -10.17 9.77
CA ALA A 25 13.49 -10.56 8.94
C ALA A 25 13.47 -12.06 8.64
N TYR A 26 13.21 -12.90 9.65
CA TYR A 26 13.07 -14.35 9.48
C TYR A 26 11.95 -14.73 8.51
N TRP A 27 10.73 -14.23 8.73
CA TRP A 27 9.58 -14.54 7.86
C TRP A 27 9.73 -13.99 6.45
N HIS A 28 10.36 -12.82 6.30
CA HIS A 28 10.68 -12.29 4.98
C HIS A 28 11.65 -13.18 4.22
N GLN A 29 12.72 -13.66 4.87
CA GLN A 29 13.66 -14.60 4.24
C GLN A 29 12.97 -15.90 3.82
N LEU A 30 12.07 -16.44 4.66
CA LEU A 30 11.25 -17.59 4.27
C LEU A 30 10.34 -17.28 3.07
N CYS A 31 9.74 -16.08 3.02
CA CYS A 31 8.92 -15.64 1.88
C CYS A 31 9.74 -15.64 0.59
N LEU A 32 10.93 -15.02 0.60
CA LEU A 32 11.84 -14.98 -0.55
C LEU A 32 12.29 -16.37 -0.98
N ALA A 33 12.64 -17.24 -0.02
CA ALA A 33 13.06 -18.61 -0.30
C ALA A 33 11.93 -19.46 -0.91
N SER A 34 10.66 -19.13 -0.64
CA SER A 34 9.49 -19.84 -1.16
C SER A 34 9.08 -19.39 -2.57
N VAL A 35 9.67 -18.31 -3.10
CA VAL A 35 9.37 -17.86 -4.46
C VAL A 35 9.92 -18.86 -5.48
N SER A 36 9.04 -19.31 -6.39
CA SER A 36 9.40 -20.26 -7.44
C SER A 36 10.50 -19.71 -8.36
N PRO A 37 11.44 -20.56 -8.82
CA PRO A 37 12.45 -20.15 -9.79
C PRO A 37 11.78 -19.82 -11.13
N SER A 38 11.83 -18.56 -11.53
CA SER A 38 11.23 -18.04 -12.77
C SER A 38 12.07 -16.87 -13.30
N PRO A 39 12.07 -16.59 -14.62
CA PRO A 39 12.62 -15.36 -15.17
C PRO A 39 12.08 -14.08 -14.50
N TRP A 40 10.88 -14.15 -13.93
CA TRP A 40 10.21 -13.04 -13.26
C TRP A 40 10.37 -13.06 -11.73
N LYS A 41 11.28 -13.87 -11.17
CA LYS A 41 11.47 -14.04 -9.72
C LYS A 41 11.48 -12.72 -8.95
N SER A 42 12.21 -11.72 -9.43
CA SER A 42 12.28 -10.39 -8.79
C SER A 42 10.93 -9.67 -8.73
N SER A 43 10.04 -9.91 -9.70
CA SER A 43 8.68 -9.35 -9.72
C SER A 43 7.78 -10.06 -8.71
N TYR A 44 7.89 -11.37 -8.56
CA TYR A 44 7.21 -12.13 -7.50
C TYR A 44 7.67 -11.68 -6.11
N GLU A 45 9.00 -11.61 -5.89
CA GLU A 45 9.59 -11.15 -4.63
C GLU A 45 9.14 -9.73 -4.28
N ALA A 46 9.10 -8.83 -5.27
CA ALA A 46 8.65 -7.45 -5.07
C ALA A 46 7.16 -7.35 -4.72
N ILE A 47 6.27 -8.00 -5.48
CA ILE A 47 4.82 -7.84 -5.30
C ILE A 47 4.29 -8.62 -4.09
N VAL A 48 4.88 -9.77 -3.76
CA VAL A 48 4.40 -10.65 -2.68
C VAL A 48 5.13 -10.38 -1.36
N CYS A 49 6.46 -10.35 -1.39
CA CYS A 49 7.30 -10.25 -0.20
C CYS A 49 7.82 -8.83 0.06
N GLY A 50 7.60 -7.87 -0.85
CA GLY A 50 8.07 -6.50 -0.69
C GLY A 50 9.56 -6.32 -0.94
N ALA A 51 10.21 -7.24 -1.65
CA ALA A 51 11.61 -7.06 -2.04
C ALA A 51 11.80 -5.82 -2.94
N SER A 52 13.00 -5.25 -2.91
CA SER A 52 13.35 -4.18 -3.84
C SER A 52 13.54 -4.74 -5.25
N LEU A 53 12.88 -4.14 -6.24
CA LEU A 53 13.04 -4.52 -7.62
C LEU A 53 14.43 -4.05 -8.14
N PRO A 54 15.20 -4.90 -8.84
CA PRO A 54 16.52 -4.49 -9.37
C PRO A 54 16.37 -3.40 -10.44
N LYS A 55 17.34 -2.48 -10.52
CA LYS A 55 17.35 -1.35 -11.48
C LYS A 55 17.66 -1.80 -12.92
N ASN A 56 16.74 -2.52 -13.53
CA ASN A 56 16.78 -2.97 -14.93
C ASN A 56 15.80 -2.16 -15.81
N SER A 57 15.68 -2.52 -17.09
CA SER A 57 14.73 -1.86 -18.02
C SER A 57 13.29 -1.87 -17.50
N ASN A 58 12.83 -3.00 -16.96
CA ASN A 58 11.51 -3.16 -16.37
C ASN A 58 11.26 -2.19 -15.20
N TYR A 59 12.27 -1.98 -14.34
CA TYR A 59 12.18 -0.98 -13.27
C TYR A 59 11.94 0.43 -13.82
N PHE A 60 12.68 0.85 -14.84
CA PHE A 60 12.50 2.17 -15.44
C PHE A 60 11.14 2.32 -16.12
N HIS A 61 10.65 1.28 -16.78
CA HIS A 61 9.31 1.30 -17.38
C HIS A 61 8.20 1.40 -16.33
N LEU A 62 8.35 0.74 -15.18
CA LEU A 62 7.44 0.89 -14.05
C LEU A 62 7.53 2.28 -13.43
N GLN A 63 8.72 2.86 -13.38
CA GLN A 63 8.97 4.19 -12.87
C GLN A 63 8.30 5.27 -13.75
N GLN A 64 8.47 5.17 -15.07
CA GLN A 64 7.90 6.08 -16.06
C GLN A 64 6.38 6.00 -16.09
N SER A 65 5.82 4.79 -16.10
CA SER A 65 4.37 4.57 -16.11
C SER A 65 3.68 4.95 -14.79
N GLY A 66 4.46 5.29 -13.76
CA GLY A 66 3.97 5.56 -12.42
C GLY A 66 3.48 4.32 -11.68
N LEU A 67 3.70 3.10 -12.20
CA LEU A 67 3.21 1.83 -11.61
C LEU A 67 4.18 1.23 -10.58
N LEU A 68 5.39 1.78 -10.43
CA LEU A 68 6.39 1.27 -9.49
C LEU A 68 5.87 1.14 -8.05
N HIS A 69 5.03 2.09 -7.61
CA HIS A 69 4.44 2.09 -6.26
C HIS A 69 3.39 0.98 -6.06
N MET A 70 2.85 0.40 -7.13
CA MET A 70 1.97 -0.76 -7.07
C MET A 70 2.78 -2.08 -7.02
N MET A 71 3.97 -2.09 -7.62
CA MET A 71 4.87 -3.26 -7.63
C MET A 71 5.56 -3.49 -6.30
N VAL A 72 5.91 -2.43 -5.58
CA VAL A 72 6.37 -2.53 -4.19
C VAL A 72 5.16 -2.77 -3.30
N VAL A 73 5.28 -3.63 -2.29
CA VAL A 73 4.13 -3.97 -1.44
C VAL A 73 3.48 -2.72 -0.86
N SER A 74 2.23 -2.49 -1.24
CA SER A 74 1.42 -1.39 -0.77
C SER A 74 0.43 -1.87 0.30
N GLY A 75 -0.10 -0.94 1.09
CA GLY A 75 -1.19 -1.23 2.02
C GLY A 75 -2.45 -1.75 1.32
N ALA A 76 -2.58 -1.51 0.01
CA ALA A 76 -3.69 -2.03 -0.80
C ALA A 76 -3.62 -3.55 -0.95
N HIS A 77 -2.43 -4.15 -1.00
CA HIS A 77 -2.28 -5.62 -1.05
C HIS A 77 -2.83 -6.29 0.21
N LEU A 78 -2.54 -5.73 1.39
CA LEU A 78 -3.08 -6.23 2.67
C LEU A 78 -4.62 -6.09 2.70
N VAL A 79 -5.16 -4.93 2.29
CA VAL A 79 -6.61 -4.69 2.24
C VAL A 79 -7.28 -5.62 1.23
N PHE A 80 -6.64 -5.87 0.10
CA PHE A 80 -7.12 -6.82 -0.90
C PHE A 80 -7.11 -8.24 -0.36
N LEU A 81 -6.01 -8.69 0.26
CA LEU A 81 -5.89 -10.00 0.90
C LEU A 81 -6.98 -10.19 1.96
N GLN A 82 -7.22 -9.18 2.80
CA GLN A 82 -8.32 -9.19 3.77
C GLN A 82 -9.67 -9.45 3.09
N ARG A 83 -9.98 -8.73 2.00
CA ARG A 83 -11.23 -8.89 1.25
C ARG A 83 -11.33 -10.25 0.59
N LEU A 84 -10.22 -10.76 0.05
CA LEU A 84 -10.15 -12.07 -0.58
C LEU A 84 -10.45 -13.18 0.44
N LEU A 85 -9.77 -13.17 1.60
CA LEU A 85 -9.99 -14.13 2.67
C LEU A 85 -11.43 -14.11 3.19
N LEU A 86 -12.03 -12.92 3.32
CA LEU A 86 -13.44 -12.77 3.74
C LEU A 86 -14.45 -13.26 2.69
N ARG A 87 -14.06 -13.42 1.42
CA ARG A 87 -14.90 -13.98 0.36
C ARG A 87 -14.83 -15.50 0.29
N ILE A 88 -13.82 -16.12 0.88
CA ILE A 88 -13.69 -17.58 0.90
C ILE A 88 -14.80 -18.15 1.81
N PRO A 89 -15.69 -19.02 1.29
CA PRO A 89 -16.73 -19.62 2.11
C PRO A 89 -16.09 -20.47 3.22
N PHE A 90 -16.68 -20.43 4.42
CA PHE A 90 -16.21 -21.13 5.61
C PHE A 90 -14.83 -20.70 6.17
N PHE A 91 -14.22 -19.62 5.65
CA PHE A 91 -12.97 -19.13 6.21
C PHE A 91 -13.13 -18.68 7.67
N PRO A 92 -12.36 -19.23 8.64
CA PRO A 92 -12.51 -18.89 10.05
C PRO A 92 -12.03 -17.46 10.31
N LYS A 93 -12.97 -16.55 10.64
CA LYS A 93 -12.70 -15.12 10.88
C LYS A 93 -11.65 -14.87 11.97
N VAL A 94 -11.47 -15.80 12.91
CA VAL A 94 -10.45 -15.74 13.97
C VAL A 94 -9.03 -15.79 13.39
N LEU A 95 -8.82 -16.48 12.26
CA LEU A 95 -7.51 -16.56 11.60
C LEU A 95 -7.18 -15.32 10.76
N LEU A 96 -8.14 -14.43 10.51
CA LEU A 96 -7.92 -13.26 9.65
C LEU A 96 -6.83 -12.35 10.19
N GLY A 97 -6.89 -12.00 11.49
CA GLY A 97 -5.89 -11.14 12.12
C GLY A 97 -4.48 -11.74 12.06
N PRO A 98 -4.27 -12.98 12.55
CA PRO A 98 -2.99 -13.67 12.48
C PRO A 98 -2.41 -13.77 11.06
N LEU A 99 -3.22 -14.10 10.04
CA LEU A 99 -2.72 -14.19 8.66
C LEU A 99 -2.30 -12.83 8.09
N LEU A 100 -3.05 -11.76 8.38
CA LEU A 100 -2.67 -10.42 7.95
C LEU A 100 -1.40 -9.93 8.67
N PHE A 101 -1.25 -10.26 9.95
CA PHE A 101 -0.02 -9.98 10.69
C PHE A 101 1.17 -10.77 10.13
N LEU A 102 0.99 -12.05 9.84
CA LEU A 102 2.02 -12.88 9.19
C LEU A 102 2.43 -12.30 7.83
N TYR A 103 1.46 -11.89 7.00
CA TYR A 103 1.76 -11.23 5.72
C TYR A 103 2.56 -9.92 5.94
N CYS A 104 2.23 -9.14 6.98
CA CYS A 104 3.00 -7.96 7.35
C CYS A 104 4.46 -8.29 7.71
N LEU A 105 4.69 -9.39 8.45
CA LEU A 105 6.03 -9.88 8.76
C LEU A 105 6.78 -10.32 7.49
N CYS A 106 6.13 -11.05 6.58
CA CYS A 106 6.69 -11.43 5.29
C CYS A 106 7.10 -10.22 4.43
N CYS A 107 6.48 -9.06 4.65
CA CYS A 107 6.79 -7.80 3.97
C CYS A 107 7.74 -6.89 4.75
N GLN A 108 8.53 -7.43 5.70
CA GLN A 108 9.42 -6.68 6.60
C GLN A 108 8.73 -5.51 7.33
N CYS A 109 7.44 -5.65 7.66
CA CYS A 109 6.67 -4.60 8.32
C CYS A 109 6.77 -3.23 7.62
N GLN A 110 6.84 -3.20 6.27
CA GLN A 110 6.95 -1.97 5.51
C GLN A 110 5.86 -0.95 5.93
N PRO A 111 6.20 0.36 5.97
CA PRO A 111 5.31 1.40 6.49
C PRO A 111 3.87 1.37 5.97
N PRO A 112 3.61 1.25 4.65
CA PRO A 112 2.25 1.21 4.13
C PRO A 112 1.46 -0.04 4.55
N VAL A 113 2.13 -1.18 4.75
CA VAL A 113 1.53 -2.45 5.17
C VAL A 113 1.18 -2.41 6.65
N LEU A 114 2.13 -1.98 7.48
CA LEU A 114 1.87 -1.85 8.92
C LEU A 114 0.75 -0.86 9.17
N LYS A 115 0.71 0.28 8.46
CA LYS A 115 -0.38 1.25 8.56
C LYS A 115 -1.74 0.66 8.15
N ALA A 116 -1.79 -0.17 7.11
CA ALA A 116 -3.02 -0.87 6.74
C ALA A 116 -3.46 -1.87 7.82
N LEU A 117 -2.51 -2.59 8.44
CA LEU A 117 -2.79 -3.51 9.54
C LEU A 117 -3.27 -2.77 10.79
N SER A 118 -2.62 -1.67 11.17
CA SER A 118 -3.04 -0.81 12.27
C SER A 118 -4.44 -0.24 12.02
N SER A 119 -4.74 0.17 10.79
CA SER A 119 -6.09 0.59 10.43
C SER A 119 -7.11 -0.54 10.58
N PHE A 120 -6.76 -1.78 10.24
CA PHE A 120 -7.63 -2.93 10.44
C PHE A 120 -7.89 -3.15 11.94
N SER A 121 -6.83 -3.19 12.75
CA SER A 121 -6.93 -3.36 14.21
C SER A 121 -7.78 -2.28 14.87
N ILE A 122 -7.55 -1.01 14.54
CA ILE A 122 -8.35 0.12 15.05
C ILE A 122 -9.83 -0.04 14.67
N GLN A 123 -10.14 -0.48 13.45
CA GLN A 123 -11.53 -0.71 13.05
C GLN A 123 -12.17 -1.87 13.81
N GLN A 124 -11.43 -2.95 14.10
CA GLN A 124 -11.93 -4.06 14.91
C GLN A 124 -12.18 -3.62 16.36
N LEU A 125 -11.23 -2.91 16.96
CA LEU A 125 -11.38 -2.35 18.31
C LEU A 125 -12.56 -1.37 18.38
N ASN A 126 -12.71 -0.50 17.38
CA ASN A 126 -13.83 0.43 17.29
C ASN A 126 -15.19 -0.29 17.27
N ARG A 127 -15.30 -1.41 16.54
CA ARG A 127 -16.52 -2.23 16.49
C ARG A 127 -16.75 -2.99 17.79
N HIS A 128 -15.70 -3.58 18.35
CA HIS A 128 -15.78 -4.40 19.57
C HIS A 128 -16.16 -3.57 20.79
N PHE A 129 -15.49 -2.43 20.98
CA PHE A 129 -15.74 -1.50 22.10
C PHE A 129 -16.79 -0.44 21.79
N LYS A 130 -17.41 -0.46 20.59
CA LYS A 130 -18.39 0.54 20.13
C LYS A 130 -17.90 1.97 20.37
N LEU A 131 -16.68 2.30 19.92
CA LEU A 131 -16.10 3.64 20.15
C LEU A 131 -16.70 4.72 19.23
N PHE A 132 -17.60 4.35 18.31
CA PHE A 132 -18.26 5.22 17.33
C PHE A 132 -17.29 6.11 16.52
N LEU A 133 -16.05 5.65 16.33
CA LEU A 133 -15.06 6.38 15.53
C LEU A 133 -15.43 6.32 14.05
N GLN A 134 -15.49 7.48 13.41
CA GLN A 134 -15.72 7.53 11.96
C GLN A 134 -14.53 6.89 11.20
N PRO A 135 -14.77 6.25 10.04
CA PRO A 135 -13.71 5.55 9.29
C PRO A 135 -12.52 6.43 8.87
N ALA A 136 -12.75 7.74 8.71
CA ALA A 136 -11.72 8.74 8.39
C ALA A 136 -10.76 8.96 9.57
N TYR A 137 -11.30 9.14 10.79
CA TYR A 137 -10.48 9.22 12.01
C TYR A 137 -9.66 7.95 12.23
N GLY A 138 -10.23 6.78 11.93
CA GLY A 138 -9.49 5.52 12.01
C GLY A 138 -8.25 5.48 11.09
N GLN A 139 -8.29 6.12 9.92
CA GLN A 139 -7.09 6.25 9.06
C GLN A 139 -6.04 7.15 9.68
N TRP A 140 -6.46 8.30 10.19
CA TRP A 140 -5.57 9.23 10.88
C TRP A 140 -4.88 8.58 12.07
N LEU A 141 -5.65 7.92 12.94
CA LEU A 141 -5.10 7.24 14.10
C LEU A 141 -4.15 6.10 13.70
N SER A 142 -4.40 5.41 12.58
CA SER A 142 -3.47 4.37 12.11
C SER A 142 -2.11 4.90 11.70
N GLY A 143 -2.04 6.07 11.06
CA GLY A 143 -0.77 6.70 10.70
C GLY A 143 -0.02 7.22 11.93
N LEU A 144 -0.73 7.87 12.87
CA LEU A 144 -0.16 8.31 14.15
C LEU A 144 0.38 7.13 14.95
N PHE A 145 -0.37 6.03 15.01
CA PHE A 145 0.08 4.81 15.68
C PHE A 145 1.36 4.26 15.05
N CYS A 146 1.48 4.24 13.71
CA CYS A 146 2.73 3.85 13.07
C CYS A 146 3.90 4.76 13.44
N LEU A 147 3.70 6.07 13.53
CA LEU A 147 4.74 7.01 13.98
C LEU A 147 5.12 6.81 15.45
N THR A 148 4.20 6.38 16.31
CA THR A 148 4.54 6.01 17.69
C THR A 148 5.38 4.74 17.77
N LEU A 149 5.17 3.78 16.86
CA LEU A 149 5.96 2.55 16.81
C LEU A 149 7.35 2.78 16.19
N PHE A 150 7.40 3.55 15.10
CA PHE A 150 8.58 3.81 14.28
C PHE A 150 8.70 5.32 14.01
N PRO A 151 9.24 6.10 14.97
CA PRO A 151 9.32 7.56 14.84
C PRO A 151 10.17 8.02 13.64
N GLU A 152 11.15 7.22 13.23
CA GLU A 152 11.97 7.51 12.04
C GLU A 152 11.15 7.52 10.73
N TRP A 153 9.97 6.91 10.71
CA TRP A 153 9.06 6.99 9.56
C TRP A 153 8.45 8.38 9.36
N TRP A 154 8.77 9.34 10.23
CA TRP A 154 8.57 10.75 9.94
C TRP A 154 9.22 11.18 8.62
N HIS A 155 10.29 10.53 8.17
CA HIS A 155 10.90 10.82 6.86
C HIS A 155 10.45 9.85 5.76
N SER A 156 9.51 8.95 6.05
CA SER A 156 9.07 7.91 5.12
C SER A 156 7.99 8.40 4.17
N ARG A 157 8.37 8.58 2.89
CA ARG A 157 7.43 8.95 1.82
C ARG A 157 6.38 7.88 1.56
N SER A 158 6.74 6.59 1.69
CA SER A 158 5.78 5.50 1.48
C SER A 158 4.66 5.52 2.53
N LEU A 159 4.96 5.91 3.77
CA LEU A 159 3.95 6.13 4.80
C LEU A 159 3.04 7.31 4.45
N MET A 160 3.62 8.47 4.10
CA MET A 160 2.88 9.68 3.72
C MET A 160 1.94 9.40 2.54
N MET A 161 2.43 8.75 1.49
CA MET A 161 1.64 8.38 0.32
C MET A 161 0.49 7.45 0.67
N SER A 162 0.75 6.39 1.44
CA SER A 162 -0.28 5.45 1.88
C SER A 162 -1.33 6.11 2.76
N TRP A 163 -0.92 7.09 3.57
CA TRP A 163 -1.82 7.88 4.38
C TRP A 163 -2.75 8.71 3.50
N LEU A 164 -2.19 9.53 2.60
CA LEU A 164 -2.95 10.40 1.72
C LEU A 164 -3.85 9.62 0.77
N ALA A 165 -3.32 8.61 0.08
CA ALA A 165 -4.08 7.76 -0.82
C ALA A 165 -5.29 7.12 -0.12
N SER A 166 -5.11 6.63 1.11
CA SER A 166 -6.22 6.04 1.87
C SER A 166 -7.32 7.05 2.25
N ALA A 167 -6.95 8.33 2.46
CA ALA A 167 -7.90 9.39 2.75
C ALA A 167 -8.70 9.78 1.48
N VAL A 168 -8.02 9.88 0.34
CA VAL A 168 -8.64 10.18 -0.96
C VAL A 168 -9.62 9.06 -1.37
N ILE A 169 -9.17 7.81 -1.33
CA ILE A 169 -9.99 6.64 -1.72
C ILE A 169 -11.27 6.54 -0.88
N LYS A 170 -11.21 6.93 0.40
CA LYS A 170 -12.39 6.90 1.29
C LYS A 170 -13.32 8.09 1.15
N SER A 171 -12.83 9.24 0.68
CA SER A 171 -13.61 10.49 0.67
C SER A 171 -14.41 10.70 -0.62
N GLN A 172 -14.01 10.08 -1.72
CA GLN A 172 -14.62 10.30 -3.03
C GLN A 172 -15.29 9.05 -3.58
N LYS A 173 -16.30 9.26 -4.43
CA LYS A 173 -16.94 8.19 -5.22
C LYS A 173 -16.45 8.31 -6.67
N GLY A 174 -16.25 7.17 -7.33
CA GLY A 174 -15.81 7.11 -8.72
C GLY A 174 -14.31 6.92 -8.88
N LEU A 175 -13.92 5.88 -9.63
CA LEU A 175 -12.52 5.47 -9.81
C LEU A 175 -11.68 6.56 -10.48
N PHE A 176 -12.20 7.20 -11.54
CA PHE A 176 -11.45 8.23 -12.25
C PHE A 176 -11.12 9.44 -11.37
N LEU A 177 -12.11 9.95 -10.61
CA LEU A 177 -11.91 11.07 -9.71
C LEU A 177 -10.97 10.71 -8.55
N GLN A 178 -11.11 9.50 -7.98
CA GLN A 178 -10.19 9.00 -6.97
C GLN A 178 -8.76 8.94 -7.50
N SER A 179 -8.53 8.32 -8.66
CA SER A 179 -7.20 8.20 -9.27
C SER A 179 -6.62 9.57 -9.65
N SER A 180 -7.44 10.48 -10.18
CA SER A 180 -7.01 11.83 -10.54
C SER A 180 -6.62 12.65 -9.32
N LEU A 181 -7.40 12.58 -8.24
CA LEU A 181 -7.07 13.26 -6.98
C LEU A 181 -5.87 12.62 -6.30
N CYS A 182 -5.77 11.29 -6.28
CA CYS A 182 -4.57 10.60 -5.79
C CYS A 182 -3.35 11.10 -6.57
N PHE A 183 -3.41 11.13 -7.90
CA PHE A 183 -2.33 11.65 -8.72
C PHE A 183 -1.96 13.08 -8.34
N LEU A 184 -2.92 14.03 -8.42
CA LEU A 184 -2.69 15.45 -8.15
C LEU A 184 -2.14 15.72 -6.75
N LEU A 185 -2.62 15.00 -5.74
CA LEU A 185 -2.25 15.23 -4.35
C LEU A 185 -0.96 14.52 -3.96
N LEU A 186 -0.61 13.43 -4.64
CA LEU A 186 0.63 12.71 -4.41
C LEU A 186 1.81 13.30 -5.18
N ILE A 187 1.60 14.22 -6.13
CA ILE A 187 2.67 14.92 -6.88
C ILE A 187 3.85 15.32 -5.97
N PRO A 188 3.69 16.11 -4.89
CA PRO A 188 4.83 16.55 -4.07
C PRO A 188 5.54 15.39 -3.36
N LEU A 189 4.91 14.23 -3.22
CA LEU A 189 5.50 13.04 -2.63
C LEU A 189 6.17 12.13 -3.66
N THR A 190 5.71 12.16 -4.92
CA THR A 190 6.15 11.23 -5.98
C THR A 190 7.21 11.80 -6.91
N GLN A 191 7.52 13.11 -6.85
CA GLN A 191 8.46 13.78 -7.75
C GLN A 191 9.83 13.09 -7.88
N ASP A 192 10.35 12.52 -6.79
CA ASP A 192 11.69 11.92 -6.80
C ASP A 192 11.76 10.51 -7.38
N PHE A 193 10.65 9.81 -7.52
CA PHE A 193 10.66 8.40 -7.95
C PHE A 193 9.64 8.08 -9.04
N ALA A 194 8.79 9.00 -9.46
CA ALA A 194 7.89 8.81 -10.58
C ALA A 194 7.90 10.04 -11.48
N GLN A 195 7.93 9.81 -12.79
CA GLN A 195 7.75 10.89 -13.75
C GLN A 195 6.28 11.31 -13.73
N MET A 196 6.03 12.61 -13.54
CA MET A 196 4.68 13.16 -13.53
C MET A 196 4.17 13.22 -14.96
N ASN A 197 3.29 12.29 -15.30
CA ASN A 197 2.57 12.34 -16.57
C ASN A 197 1.08 12.08 -16.30
N PRO A 198 0.15 12.90 -16.82
CA PRO A 198 -1.28 12.60 -16.76
C PRO A 198 -1.64 11.21 -17.31
N TRP A 199 -0.84 10.68 -18.25
CA TRP A 199 -0.98 9.31 -18.75
C TRP A 199 -0.77 8.25 -17.67
N SER A 200 -0.05 8.57 -16.58
CA SER A 200 0.04 7.68 -15.42
C SER A 200 -1.31 7.43 -14.74
N VAL A 201 -2.26 8.37 -14.81
CA VAL A 201 -3.63 8.16 -14.30
C VAL A 201 -4.33 7.10 -15.15
N VAL A 202 -4.20 7.21 -16.47
CA VAL A 202 -4.79 6.26 -17.42
C VAL A 202 -4.14 4.88 -17.27
N SER A 203 -2.81 4.80 -17.21
CA SER A 203 -2.09 3.54 -17.00
C SER A 203 -2.48 2.90 -15.66
N ASN A 204 -2.59 3.66 -14.58
CA ASN A 204 -3.01 3.14 -13.28
C ASN A 204 -4.45 2.61 -13.31
N ILE A 205 -5.36 3.27 -14.03
CA ILE A 205 -6.76 2.81 -14.16
C ILE A 205 -6.85 1.53 -15.01
N LEU A 206 -6.07 1.44 -16.09
CA LEU A 206 -6.14 0.30 -17.01
C LEU A 206 -5.30 -0.90 -16.54
N ILE A 207 -4.07 -0.66 -16.10
CA ILE A 207 -3.08 -1.68 -15.75
C ILE A 207 -3.13 -2.02 -14.25
N GLY A 208 -3.44 -1.05 -13.39
CA GLY A 208 -3.54 -1.29 -11.94
C GLY A 208 -4.47 -2.44 -11.55
N PRO A 209 -5.65 -2.61 -12.18
CA PRO A 209 -6.50 -3.78 -11.97
C PRO A 209 -5.83 -5.11 -12.36
N LEU A 210 -5.05 -5.15 -13.44
CA LEU A 210 -4.29 -6.36 -13.83
C LEU A 210 -3.30 -6.75 -12.73
N LEU A 211 -2.57 -5.76 -12.20
CA LEU A 211 -1.61 -5.98 -11.13
C LEU A 211 -2.29 -6.42 -9.82
N GLY A 212 -3.32 -5.69 -9.38
CA GLY A 212 -3.96 -5.93 -8.09
C GLY A 212 -4.90 -7.14 -8.05
N TYR A 213 -5.71 -7.35 -9.09
CA TYR A 213 -6.72 -8.42 -9.11
C TYR A 213 -6.23 -9.75 -9.67
N TRP A 214 -5.20 -9.74 -10.52
CA TRP A 214 -4.73 -10.96 -11.19
C TRP A 214 -3.31 -11.31 -10.76
N LEU A 215 -2.33 -10.45 -11.02
CA LEU A 215 -0.93 -10.76 -10.74
C LEU A 215 -0.70 -10.99 -9.24
N PHE A 216 -1.12 -10.06 -8.37
CA PHE A 216 -0.90 -10.19 -6.94
C PHE A 216 -1.46 -11.50 -6.34
N PRO A 217 -2.77 -11.83 -6.46
CA PRO A 217 -3.30 -13.06 -5.88
C PRO A 217 -2.70 -14.32 -6.51
N LEU A 218 -2.48 -14.35 -7.82
CA LEU A 218 -1.91 -15.54 -8.46
C LEU A 218 -0.42 -15.72 -8.08
N SER A 219 0.35 -14.65 -7.99
CA SER A 219 1.72 -14.67 -7.46
C SER A 219 1.75 -15.13 -6.00
N LEU A 220 0.81 -14.67 -5.16
CA LEU A 220 0.71 -15.13 -3.78
C LEU A 220 0.36 -16.62 -3.70
N LEU A 221 -0.57 -17.11 -4.53
CA LEU A 221 -0.94 -18.53 -4.61
C LEU A 221 0.17 -19.41 -5.19
N SER A 222 1.06 -18.84 -6.00
CA SER A 222 2.21 -19.57 -6.54
C SER A 222 3.26 -19.94 -5.47
N LEU A 223 3.23 -19.29 -4.29
CA LEU A 223 4.12 -19.64 -3.18
C LEU A 223 3.87 -21.09 -2.69
N PRO A 224 2.65 -21.47 -2.23
CA PRO A 224 2.38 -22.86 -1.84
C PRO A 224 2.20 -23.80 -3.03
N PHE A 225 1.88 -23.29 -4.23
CA PHE A 225 1.63 -24.10 -5.42
C PHE A 225 2.55 -23.68 -6.58
N PRO A 226 3.81 -24.14 -6.62
CA PRO A 226 4.79 -23.75 -7.65
C PRO A 226 4.32 -23.98 -9.08
N ILE A 227 3.43 -24.95 -9.32
CA ILE A 227 2.85 -25.24 -10.64
C ILE A 227 2.10 -24.04 -11.25
N LEU A 228 1.58 -23.12 -10.41
CA LEU A 228 0.90 -21.91 -10.87
C LEU A 228 1.86 -20.88 -11.49
N SER A 229 3.17 -20.95 -11.21
CA SER A 229 4.16 -20.04 -11.81
C SER A 229 4.12 -20.07 -13.34
N GLY A 230 3.89 -21.24 -13.95
CA GLY A 230 3.73 -21.38 -15.39
C GLY A 230 2.52 -20.63 -15.98
N LEU A 231 1.49 -20.38 -15.17
CA LEU A 231 0.32 -19.57 -15.56
C LEU A 231 0.55 -18.07 -15.33
N VAL A 232 1.35 -17.72 -14.33
CA VAL A 232 1.59 -16.32 -13.93
C VAL A 232 2.69 -15.66 -14.76
N ASP A 233 3.68 -16.43 -15.23
CA ASP A 233 4.76 -15.92 -16.07
C ASP A 233 4.29 -15.27 -17.39
N PRO A 234 3.32 -15.84 -18.13
CA PRO A 234 2.71 -15.17 -19.29
C PRO A 234 2.00 -13.86 -18.92
N LEU A 235 1.39 -13.77 -17.73
CA LEU A 235 0.74 -12.54 -17.26
C LEU A 235 1.77 -11.46 -16.95
N TRP A 236 2.91 -11.82 -16.36
CA TRP A 236 4.03 -10.89 -16.18
C TRP A 236 4.56 -10.37 -17.52
N LEU A 237 4.74 -11.27 -18.49
CA LEU A 237 5.17 -10.87 -19.83
C LEU A 237 4.17 -9.90 -20.48
N LEU A 238 2.88 -10.19 -20.39
CA LEU A 238 1.83 -9.31 -20.91
C LEU A 238 1.85 -7.94 -20.20
N PHE A 239 1.98 -7.94 -18.88
CA PHE A 239 2.06 -6.73 -18.07
C PHE A 239 3.25 -5.84 -18.45
N TYR A 240 4.45 -6.40 -18.58
CA TYR A 240 5.63 -5.62 -18.97
C TYR A 240 5.58 -5.16 -20.43
N LYS A 241 5.01 -5.96 -21.34
CA LYS A 241 4.73 -5.51 -22.72
C LYS A 241 3.76 -4.34 -22.76
N ALA A 242 2.70 -4.38 -21.93
CA ALA A 242 1.78 -3.25 -21.81
C ALA A 242 2.52 -2.01 -21.28
N CYS A 243 3.28 -2.13 -20.18
CA CYS A 243 4.05 -1.00 -19.64
C CYS A 243 4.99 -0.40 -20.70
N HIS A 244 5.71 -1.23 -21.45
CA HIS A 244 6.59 -0.81 -22.54
C HIS A 244 5.83 -0.04 -23.62
N PHE A 245 4.71 -0.59 -24.11
CA PHE A 245 3.87 0.05 -25.11
C PHE A 245 3.37 1.43 -24.67
N PHE A 246 2.92 1.56 -23.41
CA PHE A 246 2.48 2.86 -22.89
C PHE A 246 3.64 3.85 -22.82
N ASN A 247 4.83 3.42 -22.37
CA ASN A 247 5.98 4.30 -22.20
C ASN A 247 6.53 4.83 -23.53
N GLU A 248 6.72 3.97 -24.53
CA GLU A 248 7.31 4.38 -25.82
C GLU A 248 6.43 5.34 -26.61
N ASN A 249 5.10 5.20 -26.51
CA ASN A 249 4.19 5.94 -27.38
C ASN A 249 3.64 7.23 -26.75
N LEU A 250 3.68 7.37 -25.42
CA LEU A 250 2.90 8.41 -24.72
C LEU A 250 3.71 9.27 -23.74
N PHE A 251 4.95 8.91 -23.42
CA PHE A 251 5.71 9.62 -22.39
C PHE A 251 6.76 10.54 -23.01
N LEU A 252 6.48 11.84 -22.94
CA LEU A 252 7.50 12.87 -23.08
C LEU A 252 8.25 13.00 -21.76
N SER A 253 9.58 12.89 -21.79
CA SER A 253 10.41 13.06 -20.59
C SER A 253 10.31 14.50 -20.09
N TYR A 254 9.63 14.71 -18.97
CA TYR A 254 9.65 15.99 -18.25
C TYR A 254 10.51 15.83 -16.99
N TRP A 255 11.49 16.71 -16.83
CA TRP A 255 12.35 16.77 -15.65
C TRP A 255 11.66 17.61 -14.57
N SER A 256 11.65 17.15 -13.32
CA SER A 256 11.28 18.01 -12.18
C SER A 256 12.48 18.25 -11.29
N GLU A 257 12.61 19.49 -10.81
CA GLU A 257 13.50 19.83 -9.71
C GLU A 257 12.97 19.22 -8.39
N GLN A 258 13.87 19.00 -7.44
CA GLN A 258 13.58 18.35 -6.17
C GLN A 258 13.11 19.35 -5.12
N ASP A 259 11.93 19.13 -4.54
CA ASP A 259 11.42 19.92 -3.41
C ASP A 259 11.84 19.35 -2.05
N PRO A 260 12.09 20.19 -1.02
CA PRO A 260 12.46 19.74 0.32
C PRO A 260 11.31 19.04 1.08
N ILE A 261 11.64 17.94 1.78
CA ILE A 261 10.69 17.06 2.50
C ILE A 261 9.90 17.79 3.61
N SER A 262 10.42 18.86 4.21
CA SER A 262 9.71 19.59 5.29
C SER A 262 8.36 20.17 4.83
N ASN A 263 8.28 20.62 3.57
CA ASN A 263 7.05 21.18 3.01
C ASN A 263 5.98 20.09 2.80
N THR A 264 6.38 18.83 2.59
CA THR A 264 5.44 17.75 2.28
C THR A 264 4.57 17.34 3.47
N TRP A 265 5.06 17.50 4.71
CA TRP A 265 4.25 17.27 5.92
C TRP A 265 3.16 18.32 6.11
N LEU A 266 3.49 19.60 5.88
CA LEU A 266 2.49 20.67 5.94
C LEU A 266 1.41 20.43 4.89
N TRP A 267 1.82 20.08 3.66
CA TRP A 267 0.91 19.66 2.59
C TRP A 267 0.04 18.48 3.00
N LEU A 268 0.64 17.42 3.56
CA LEU A 268 -0.08 16.25 4.03
C LEU A 268 -1.13 16.67 5.06
N TYR A 269 -0.74 17.43 6.08
CA TYR A 269 -1.63 17.88 7.16
C TYR A 269 -2.79 18.73 6.62
N VAL A 270 -2.51 19.76 5.82
CA VAL A 270 -3.53 20.65 5.25
C VAL A 270 -4.51 19.88 4.38
N LEU A 271 -4.01 18.99 3.50
CA LEU A 271 -4.87 18.22 2.62
C LEU A 271 -5.72 17.22 3.40
N SER A 272 -5.10 16.43 4.26
CA SER A 272 -5.81 15.39 5.02
C SER A 272 -6.82 15.98 6.01
N THR A 273 -6.56 17.16 6.58
CA THR A 273 -7.55 17.91 7.38
C THR A 273 -8.66 18.52 6.52
N SER A 274 -8.34 19.06 5.33
CA SER A 274 -9.35 19.60 4.40
C SER A 274 -10.30 18.50 3.89
N PHE A 275 -9.77 17.32 3.56
CA PHE A 275 -10.59 16.15 3.22
C PHE A 275 -11.44 15.69 4.40
N PHE A 276 -10.86 15.70 5.60
CA PHE A 276 -11.58 15.35 6.81
C PHE A 276 -12.77 16.29 7.05
N LEU A 277 -12.55 17.60 7.02
CA LEU A 277 -13.59 18.62 7.22
C LEU A 277 -14.68 18.55 6.13
N SER A 278 -14.28 18.29 4.89
CA SER A 278 -15.21 18.13 3.76
C SER A 278 -16.08 16.87 3.93
N TYR A 279 -15.51 15.78 4.45
CA TYR A 279 -16.24 14.54 4.70
C TYR A 279 -17.25 14.71 5.83
N GLN A 280 -16.87 15.38 6.92
CA GLN A 280 -17.77 15.63 8.06
C GLN A 280 -19.02 16.43 7.64
N LYS A 281 -18.86 17.43 6.77
CA LYS A 281 -20.00 18.21 6.24
C LYS A 281 -20.99 17.36 5.44
N ARG A 282 -20.53 16.33 4.72
CA ARG A 282 -21.39 15.42 3.94
C ARG A 282 -22.04 14.33 4.80
N GLY A 283 -21.40 13.92 5.90
CA GLY A 283 -21.96 12.92 6.81
C GLY A 283 -23.24 13.39 7.51
N ASN A 284 -23.34 14.69 7.78
CA ASN A 284 -24.51 15.30 8.44
C ASN A 284 -25.71 15.55 7.49
N SER A 285 -25.60 15.20 6.20
CA SER A 285 -26.70 15.39 5.23
C SER A 285 -27.38 14.07 4.81
N PHE A 286 -27.04 12.95 5.45
CA PHE A 286 -27.56 11.62 5.13
C PHE A 286 -28.15 10.88 6.35
N GLU A 287 -28.37 11.60 7.45
CA GLU A 287 -29.33 11.25 8.50
C GLU A 287 -30.57 12.12 8.34
#